data_AF-A0A6J7I974-F1
#
_entry.id   AF-A0A6J7I974-F1
#
_cell.length_a   1.000
_cell.length_b   1.000
_cell.length_c   1.000
_cell.angle_alpha   90.00
_cell.angle_beta   90.00
_cell.angle_gamma   90.00
#
_symmetry.space_group_name_H-M   'P 1'
#
loop_
_entity.id
_entity.type
_entity.pdbx_description
1 polymer ?
#
loop_
_entity_poly.entity_id
_entity_poly.type
_entity_poly.pdbx_seq_one_letter_code
_entity_poly.pdbx_strand_id
1 'polypeptide(L)'
;MSAKDLGTGKEQSMTITGGSALSKDEIERMMADAESHAEEDRARKEEAEIRNTGDSLVYQTEKFLADNADKFTEGESLEKKTETESALTELKTALGGANFEMIKSATEKVSTLSQALGAALYAANAAQATPDAPAEDGVEDAEIVEEA
;
A
#
# COMPACT_ATOMS: atom_id res chain seq x y z
N MET A 1 32.74 3.08 -4.47
CA MET A 1 31.63 2.24 -4.97
C MET A 1 32.14 1.45 -6.17
N SER A 2 32.20 0.12 -6.09
CA SER A 2 32.55 -0.73 -7.24
C SER A 2 31.34 -1.59 -7.58
N ALA A 3 30.65 -1.26 -8.68
CA ALA A 3 29.70 -2.16 -9.31
C ALA A 3 30.48 -3.12 -10.21
N LYS A 4 30.37 -4.43 -9.96
CA LYS A 4 31.04 -5.48 -10.74
C LYS A 4 30.07 -6.05 -11.77
N ASP A 5 30.36 -5.85 -13.04
CA ASP A 5 29.66 -6.50 -14.16
C ASP A 5 30.28 -7.89 -14.42
N LEU A 6 29.45 -8.91 -14.50
CA LEU A 6 29.84 -10.33 -14.55
C LEU A 6 29.98 -10.89 -15.98
N GLY A 7 29.91 -10.07 -17.04
CA GLY A 7 29.85 -10.56 -18.42
C GLY A 7 31.17 -10.72 -19.16
N THR A 8 32.21 -9.93 -18.86
CA THR A 8 33.38 -9.81 -19.77
C THR A 8 34.75 -10.04 -19.13
N GLY A 9 34.81 -10.23 -17.81
CA GLY A 9 36.08 -10.49 -17.08
C GLY A 9 37.14 -9.39 -17.18
N LYS A 10 36.83 -8.24 -17.80
CA LYS A 10 37.74 -7.09 -17.89
C LYS A 10 37.50 -6.16 -16.70
N GLU A 11 38.38 -6.21 -15.72
CA GLU A 11 38.40 -5.27 -14.61
C GLU A 11 39.09 -3.96 -15.04
N GLN A 12 38.31 -2.91 -15.24
CA GLN A 12 38.81 -1.53 -15.31
C GLN A 12 38.96 -1.00 -13.88
N SER A 13 40.17 -1.08 -13.33
CA SER A 13 40.51 -0.52 -12.02
C SER A 13 40.53 1.00 -12.09
N MET A 14 39.48 1.65 -11.61
CA MET A 14 39.48 3.09 -11.38
C MET A 14 40.09 3.36 -9.99
N THR A 15 41.41 3.48 -9.93
CA THR A 15 42.14 3.85 -8.71
C THR A 15 41.90 5.32 -8.42
N ILE A 16 41.12 5.62 -7.39
CA ILE A 16 40.99 6.99 -6.87
C ILE A 16 42.28 7.30 -6.11
N THR A 17 43.28 7.85 -6.80
CA THR A 17 44.46 8.43 -6.13
C THR A 17 44.00 9.67 -5.37
N GLY A 18 43.87 9.53 -4.05
CA GLY A 18 43.47 10.59 -3.13
C GLY A 18 44.49 11.73 -3.12
N GLY A 19 44.22 12.76 -3.91
CA GLY A 19 44.99 13.99 -3.97
C GLY A 19 44.06 15.18 -3.80
N SER A 20 43.54 15.37 -2.59
CA SER A 20 43.03 16.61 -1.97
C SER A 20 42.18 16.19 -0.77
N ALA A 21 42.83 15.95 0.38
CA ALA A 21 42.09 15.91 1.63
C ALA A 21 41.53 17.33 1.82
N LEU A 22 40.21 17.47 1.78
CA LEU A 22 39.50 18.74 2.01
C LEU A 22 40.15 19.47 3.19
N SER A 23 40.47 20.74 3.01
CA SER A 23 40.97 21.56 4.11
C SER A 23 39.91 21.66 5.22
N LYS A 24 40.31 21.90 6.47
CA LYS A 24 39.37 21.99 7.59
C LYS A 24 38.27 23.03 7.34
N ASP A 25 38.63 24.16 6.72
CA ASP A 25 37.68 25.20 6.30
C ASP A 25 36.68 24.71 5.25
N GLU A 26 37.11 23.87 4.29
CA GLU A 26 36.19 23.24 3.33
C GLU A 26 35.28 22.21 3.99
N ILE A 27 35.79 21.46 4.98
CA ILE A 27 34.99 20.50 5.76
C ILE A 27 33.92 21.22 6.59
N GLU A 28 34.27 22.30 7.28
CA GLU A 28 33.33 23.10 8.06
C GLU A 28 32.27 23.76 7.18
N ARG A 29 32.68 24.29 6.02
CA ARG A 29 31.76 24.87 5.04
C ARG A 29 30.82 23.80 4.45
N MET A 30 31.34 22.61 4.14
CA MET A 30 30.52 21.48 3.70
C MET A 30 29.56 20.98 4.79
N MET A 31 29.95 21.00 6.07
CA MET A 31 29.05 20.64 7.17
C MET A 31 27.92 21.66 7.33
N ALA A 32 28.24 22.95 7.30
CA ALA A 32 27.24 24.00 7.39
C ALA A 32 26.25 23.99 6.21
N ASP A 33 26.78 23.81 4.98
CA ASP A 33 25.93 23.68 3.78
C ASP A 33 25.07 22.41 3.86
N ALA A 34 25.62 21.27 4.29
CA ALA A 34 24.85 20.03 4.45
C ALA A 34 23.74 20.16 5.51
N GLU A 35 24.00 20.83 6.63
CA GLU A 35 22.99 21.09 7.66
C GLU A 35 21.89 22.01 7.14
N SER A 36 22.26 23.02 6.35
CA SER A 36 21.30 23.96 5.73
C SER A 36 20.40 23.30 4.67
N HIS A 37 20.88 22.26 3.99
CA HIS A 37 20.11 21.50 3.00
C HIS A 37 19.39 20.28 3.57
N ALA A 38 19.69 19.88 4.81
CA ALA A 38 19.12 18.69 5.43
C ALA A 38 17.58 18.76 5.53
N GLU A 39 17.02 19.94 5.82
CA GLU A 39 15.56 20.12 5.87
C GLU A 39 14.92 20.04 4.47
N GLU A 40 15.56 20.63 3.45
CA GLU A 40 15.06 20.60 2.07
C GLU A 40 15.10 19.18 1.50
N ASP A 41 16.19 18.45 1.72
CA ASP A 41 16.31 17.05 1.30
C ASP A 41 15.32 16.14 2.04
N ARG A 42 15.04 16.43 3.32
CA ARG A 42 14.01 15.72 4.09
C ARG A 42 12.62 15.98 3.51
N ALA A 43 12.30 17.22 3.19
CA ALA A 43 11.03 17.58 2.55
C ALA A 43 10.89 16.88 1.19
N ARG A 44 11.89 16.99 0.31
CA ARG A 44 11.88 16.32 -1.00
C ARG A 44 11.71 14.80 -0.88
N LYS A 45 12.32 14.18 0.14
CA LYS A 45 12.14 12.75 0.42
C LYS A 45 10.70 12.45 0.85
N GLU A 46 10.15 13.21 1.78
CA GLU A 46 8.78 13.01 2.27
C GLU A 46 7.77 13.17 1.13
N GLU A 47 7.95 14.17 0.27
CA GLU A 47 7.14 14.37 -0.94
C GLU A 47 7.14 13.15 -1.87
N ALA A 48 8.32 12.56 -2.10
CA ALA A 48 8.45 11.36 -2.90
C ALA A 48 7.79 10.15 -2.23
N GLU A 49 7.94 9.99 -0.92
CA GLU A 49 7.31 8.91 -0.16
C GLU A 49 5.78 9.01 -0.18
N ILE A 50 5.22 10.22 -0.05
CA ILE A 50 3.77 10.47 -0.13
C ILE A 50 3.24 10.07 -1.50
N ARG A 51 3.90 10.50 -2.59
CA ARG A 51 3.49 10.16 -3.95
C ARG A 51 3.57 8.65 -4.20
N ASN A 52 4.70 8.03 -3.86
CA ASN A 52 4.90 6.59 -4.05
C ASN A 52 3.87 5.75 -3.27
N THR A 53 3.52 6.19 -2.05
CA THR A 53 2.49 5.52 -1.24
C THR A 53 1.12 5.64 -1.91
N GLY A 54 0.76 6.84 -2.37
CA GLY A 54 -0.50 7.07 -3.09
C GLY A 54 -0.61 6.25 -4.38
N ASP A 55 0.41 6.30 -5.24
CA ASP A 55 0.45 5.53 -6.50
C ASP A 55 0.38 4.01 -6.25
N SER A 56 1.13 3.51 -5.27
CA SER A 56 1.08 2.09 -4.90
C SER A 56 -0.31 1.70 -4.42
N LEU A 57 -0.97 2.54 -3.62
CA LEU A 57 -2.31 2.28 -3.13
C LEU A 57 -3.34 2.28 -4.27
N VAL A 58 -3.25 3.25 -5.19
CA VAL A 58 -4.10 3.29 -6.39
C VAL A 58 -4.01 1.98 -7.15
N TYR A 59 -2.79 1.54 -7.47
CA TYR A 59 -2.58 0.30 -8.23
C TYR A 59 -3.14 -0.92 -7.50
N GLN A 60 -2.88 -1.04 -6.20
CA GLN A 60 -3.34 -2.19 -5.41
C GLN A 60 -4.87 -2.25 -5.32
N THR A 61 -5.53 -1.11 -5.06
CA THR A 61 -6.99 -1.07 -4.94
C THR A 61 -7.66 -1.28 -6.29
N GLU A 62 -7.14 -0.70 -7.39
CA GLU A 62 -7.69 -0.96 -8.73
C GLU A 62 -7.59 -2.42 -9.11
N LYS A 63 -6.43 -3.04 -8.83
CA LYS A 63 -6.25 -4.47 -9.06
C LYS A 63 -7.23 -5.29 -8.22
N PHE A 64 -7.40 -4.97 -6.93
CA PHE A 64 -8.34 -5.66 -6.06
C PHE A 64 -9.78 -5.57 -6.56
N LEU A 65 -10.22 -4.38 -7.01
CA LEU A 65 -11.55 -4.19 -7.58
C LEU A 65 -11.75 -4.96 -8.89
N ALA A 66 -10.73 -4.99 -9.75
CA ALA A 66 -10.76 -5.74 -11.00
C ALA A 66 -10.82 -7.26 -10.76
N ASP A 67 -9.98 -7.77 -9.86
CA ASP A 67 -9.90 -9.20 -9.53
C ASP A 67 -11.17 -9.74 -8.85
N ASN A 68 -12.00 -8.85 -8.27
CA ASN A 68 -13.23 -9.21 -7.55
C ASN A 68 -14.47 -8.51 -8.15
N ALA A 69 -14.42 -8.10 -9.42
CA ALA A 69 -15.45 -7.26 -10.03
C ALA A 69 -16.84 -7.90 -9.99
N ASP A 70 -16.93 -9.23 -10.07
CA ASP A 70 -18.16 -10.02 -9.98
C ASP A 70 -18.80 -9.99 -8.58
N LYS A 71 -18.02 -9.72 -7.54
CA LYS A 71 -18.47 -9.69 -6.14
C LYS A 71 -19.04 -8.35 -5.69
N PHE A 72 -18.88 -7.30 -6.50
CA PHE A 72 -19.28 -5.92 -6.20
C PHE A 72 -20.39 -5.43 -7.15
N THR A 73 -21.33 -6.30 -7.49
CA THR A 73 -22.30 -6.07 -8.57
C THR A 73 -23.67 -5.60 -8.07
N GLU A 74 -24.00 -5.82 -6.79
CA GLU A 74 -25.33 -5.52 -6.24
C GLU A 74 -25.29 -5.00 -4.80
N GLY A 75 -26.35 -4.28 -4.41
CA GLY A 75 -26.56 -3.78 -3.05
C GLY A 75 -25.45 -2.87 -2.53
N GLU A 76 -25.18 -2.94 -1.23
CA GLU A 76 -24.17 -2.12 -0.53
C GLU A 76 -22.75 -2.32 -1.09
N SER A 77 -22.46 -3.48 -1.69
CA SER A 77 -21.16 -3.80 -2.28
C SER A 77 -20.87 -2.96 -3.55
N LEU A 78 -21.90 -2.69 -4.35
CA LEU A 78 -21.83 -1.84 -5.54
C LEU A 78 -21.66 -0.36 -5.16
N GLU A 79 -22.36 0.09 -4.13
CA GLU A 79 -22.24 1.45 -3.60
C GLU A 79 -20.82 1.72 -3.10
N LYS A 80 -20.28 0.83 -2.26
CA LYS A 80 -18.90 0.94 -1.76
C LYS A 80 -17.85 0.87 -2.86
N LYS A 81 -18.06 0.04 -3.89
CA LYS A 81 -17.20 0.02 -5.07
C LYS A 81 -17.20 1.38 -5.77
N THR A 82 -18.38 1.95 -6.01
CA THR A 82 -18.53 3.24 -6.68
C THR A 82 -17.88 4.38 -5.88
N GLU A 83 -18.05 4.39 -4.56
CA GLU A 83 -17.38 5.35 -3.66
C GLU A 83 -15.84 5.21 -3.73
N THR A 84 -15.35 3.96 -3.79
CA THR A 84 -13.91 3.68 -3.89
C THR A 84 -13.34 4.11 -5.24
N GLU A 85 -14.04 3.87 -6.34
CA GLU A 85 -13.65 4.34 -7.69
C GLU A 85 -13.62 5.88 -7.77
N SER A 86 -14.56 6.56 -7.12
CA SER A 86 -14.56 8.02 -6.99
C SER A 86 -13.35 8.51 -6.20
N ALA A 87 -13.08 7.91 -5.03
CA ALA A 87 -11.92 8.25 -4.21
C ALA A 87 -10.58 7.97 -4.92
N LEU A 88 -10.49 6.91 -5.72
CA LEU A 88 -9.33 6.63 -6.56
C LEU A 88 -9.12 7.70 -7.62
N THR A 89 -10.19 8.21 -8.22
CA THR A 89 -10.13 9.30 -9.19
C THR A 89 -9.66 10.60 -8.55
N GLU A 90 -10.14 10.90 -7.33
CA GLU A 90 -9.66 12.03 -6.53
C GLU A 90 -8.15 11.89 -6.23
N LEU A 91 -7.70 10.72 -5.77
CA LEU A 91 -6.30 10.46 -5.47
C LEU A 91 -5.40 10.58 -6.71
N LYS A 92 -5.81 10.02 -7.85
CA LYS A 92 -5.10 10.18 -9.13
C LYS A 92 -4.98 11.63 -9.55
N THR A 93 -6.04 12.41 -9.37
CA THR A 93 -6.04 13.84 -9.67
C THR A 93 -5.08 14.60 -8.74
N ALA A 94 -5.07 14.26 -7.45
CA ALA A 94 -4.17 14.86 -6.47
C ALA A 94 -2.69 14.51 -6.74
N LEU A 95 -2.40 13.27 -7.14
CA LEU A 95 -1.05 12.80 -7.50
C LEU A 95 -0.48 13.54 -8.71
N GLY A 96 -1.34 14.03 -9.63
CA GLY A 96 -0.94 14.89 -10.74
C GLY A 96 -0.50 16.31 -10.34
N GLY A 97 -0.64 16.67 -9.07
CA GLY A 97 -0.32 18.00 -8.53
C GLY A 97 0.83 18.02 -7.52
N ALA A 98 0.92 19.13 -6.79
CA ALA A 98 1.91 19.37 -5.73
C ALA A 98 1.28 19.66 -4.36
N ASN A 99 -0.02 19.35 -4.18
CA ASN A 99 -0.68 19.51 -2.89
C ASN A 99 -0.60 18.20 -2.10
N PHE A 100 0.47 18.08 -1.32
CA PHE A 100 0.79 16.88 -0.55
C PHE A 100 -0.23 16.58 0.55
N GLU A 101 -0.87 17.60 1.13
CA GLU A 101 -1.96 17.40 2.09
C GLU A 101 -3.18 16.74 1.42
N MET A 102 -3.53 17.16 0.21
CA MET A 102 -4.58 16.50 -0.57
C MET A 102 -4.21 15.06 -0.93
N ILE A 103 -2.95 14.78 -1.27
CA ILE A 103 -2.50 13.40 -1.55
C ILE A 103 -2.62 12.55 -0.28
N LYS A 104 -2.17 13.04 0.89
CA LYS A 104 -2.30 12.33 2.17
C LYS A 104 -3.77 12.04 2.50
N SER A 105 -4.62 13.06 2.46
CA SER A 105 -6.05 12.93 2.76
C SER A 105 -6.77 11.97 1.81
N ALA A 106 -6.51 12.06 0.51
CA ALA A 106 -7.09 11.14 -0.48
C ALA A 106 -6.55 9.70 -0.31
N THR A 107 -5.27 9.54 0.06
CA THR A 107 -4.68 8.23 0.37
C THR A 107 -5.37 7.58 1.57
N GLU A 108 -5.62 8.34 2.64
CA GLU A 108 -6.35 7.85 3.82
C GLU A 108 -7.79 7.45 3.48
N LYS A 109 -8.47 8.26 2.65
CA LYS A 109 -9.83 7.97 2.18
C LYS A 109 -9.88 6.65 1.38
N VAL A 110 -8.99 6.48 0.40
CA VAL A 110 -8.90 5.24 -0.39
C VAL A 110 -8.56 4.04 0.50
N SER A 111 -7.64 4.21 1.45
CA SER A 111 -7.26 3.14 2.39
C SER A 111 -8.45 2.66 3.22
N THR A 112 -9.22 3.60 3.79
CA THR A 112 -10.40 3.31 4.61
C THR A 112 -11.47 2.56 3.80
N LEU A 113 -11.77 3.04 2.59
CA LEU A 113 -12.76 2.42 1.71
C LEU A 113 -12.31 1.02 1.25
N SER A 114 -11.02 0.87 0.92
CA SER A 114 -10.44 -0.42 0.52
C SER A 114 -10.51 -1.45 1.64
N GLN A 115 -10.26 -1.04 2.88
CA GLN A 115 -10.42 -1.90 4.06
C GLN A 115 -11.88 -2.33 4.27
N ALA A 116 -12.83 -1.40 4.13
CA ALA A 116 -14.25 -1.69 4.27
C ALA A 116 -14.75 -2.68 3.18
N LEU A 117 -14.28 -2.52 1.94
CA LEU A 117 -14.55 -3.47 0.85
C LEU A 117 -13.96 -4.85 1.13
N GLY A 118 -12.69 -4.91 1.57
CA GLY A 118 -12.04 -6.15 1.94
C GLY A 118 -12.79 -6.88 3.06
N ALA A 119 -13.18 -6.17 4.12
CA ALA A 119 -13.96 -6.73 5.22
C ALA A 119 -15.32 -7.29 4.75
N ALA A 120 -16.03 -6.56 3.87
CA ALA A 120 -17.29 -7.02 3.30
C ALA A 120 -17.12 -8.30 2.45
N LEU A 121 -16.05 -8.38 1.66
CA LEU A 121 -15.74 -9.54 0.83
C LEU A 121 -15.41 -10.77 1.70
N TYR A 122 -14.60 -10.61 2.75
CA TYR A 122 -14.29 -11.68 3.70
C TYR A 122 -15.54 -12.19 4.42
N ALA A 123 -16.41 -11.28 4.87
CA ALA A 123 -17.68 -11.65 5.51
C ALA A 123 -18.60 -12.42 4.56
N ALA A 124 -18.69 -12.01 3.29
CA ALA A 124 -19.46 -12.72 2.26
C ALA A 124 -18.91 -14.12 1.98
N ASN A 125 -17.58 -14.27 1.87
CA ASN A 125 -16.94 -15.57 1.65
C ASN A 125 -17.10 -16.50 2.86
N ALA A 126 -17.04 -15.98 4.09
CA ALA A 126 -17.26 -16.77 5.30
C ALA A 126 -18.70 -17.31 5.38
N ALA A 127 -19.69 -16.52 4.95
CA ALA A 127 -21.09 -16.93 4.87
C ALA A 127 -21.35 -17.98 3.77
N GLN A 128 -20.54 -18.00 2.70
CA GLN A 128 -20.63 -19.02 1.64
C GLN A 128 -19.89 -20.33 2.00
N ALA A 129 -19.04 -20.34 3.03
CA ALA A 129 -18.24 -21.49 3.43
C ALA A 129 -18.93 -22.44 4.42
N THR A 130 -20.18 -22.18 4.82
CA THR A 130 -21.02 -23.19 5.51
C THR A 130 -21.53 -24.20 4.49
N PRO A 131 -21.11 -25.47 4.55
CA PRO A 131 -21.66 -26.52 3.70
C PRO A 131 -23.08 -26.83 4.14
N ASP A 132 -23.96 -26.93 3.16
CA ASP A 132 -25.20 -27.71 3.19
C ASP A 132 -24.93 -29.07 3.88
N ALA A 133 -25.51 -29.27 5.06
CA ALA A 133 -25.69 -30.59 5.64
C ALA A 133 -27.04 -31.12 5.13
N PRO A 134 -27.11 -32.32 4.53
CA PRO A 134 -28.37 -32.83 4.01
C PRO A 134 -29.32 -33.18 5.16
N ALA A 135 -30.62 -32.95 4.92
CA ALA A 135 -31.71 -33.32 5.80
C ALA A 135 -31.81 -34.85 5.98
N GLU A 136 -32.01 -35.33 7.22
CA GLU A 136 -32.75 -36.57 7.48
C GLU A 136 -33.78 -36.37 8.59
N ASP A 137 -34.93 -36.96 8.29
CA ASP A 137 -36.22 -36.98 8.96
C ASP A 137 -36.24 -37.99 10.12
N GLY A 138 -36.92 -37.63 11.22
CA GLY A 138 -37.62 -38.53 12.14
C GLY A 138 -36.82 -39.50 13.03
N VAL A 139 -36.79 -39.23 14.36
CA VAL A 139 -37.35 -40.14 15.38
C VAL A 139 -37.57 -39.43 16.71
N GLU A 140 -38.75 -39.72 17.27
CA GLU A 140 -39.30 -39.33 18.56
C GLU A 140 -38.59 -40.02 19.75
N ASP A 141 -38.76 -39.43 20.93
CA ASP A 141 -38.74 -40.03 22.27
C ASP A 141 -37.63 -41.02 22.68
N ALA A 142 -36.78 -40.55 23.61
CA ALA A 142 -36.40 -41.36 24.77
C ALA A 142 -36.11 -40.46 25.98
N GLU A 143 -37.06 -40.48 26.91
CA GLU A 143 -36.94 -40.15 28.33
C GLU A 143 -35.75 -40.90 28.99
N ILE A 144 -35.33 -40.42 30.17
CA ILE A 144 -34.59 -41.09 31.28
C ILE A 144 -33.37 -40.27 31.77
N VAL A 145 -33.64 -39.38 32.74
CA VAL A 145 -33.13 -39.34 34.14
C VAL A 145 -31.73 -39.94 34.40
N GLU A 146 -30.82 -39.20 35.05
CA GLU A 146 -30.42 -39.38 36.48
C GLU A 146 -29.07 -38.71 36.84
N GLU A 147 -29.08 -38.09 38.03
CA GLU A 147 -28.03 -37.64 38.97
C GLU A 147 -26.54 -37.45 38.59
N ALA A 148 -26.01 -36.31 39.05
CA ALA A 148 -24.92 -36.26 40.04
C ALA A 148 -25.00 -34.99 40.90
#